data_AF-S2ELM9-F1
#
_entry.id   AF-S2ELM9-F1
#
_cell.length_a   1.000
_cell.length_b   1.000
_cell.length_c   1.000
_cell.angle_alpha   90.00
_cell.angle_beta   90.00
_cell.angle_gamma   90.00
#
_symmetry.space_group_name_H-M   'P 1'
#
loop_
_entity.id
_entity.type
_entity.pdbx_description
1 polymer ?
#
loop_
_entity_poly.entity_id
_entity_poly.type
_entity_poly.pdbx_seq_one_letter_code
_entity_poly.pdbx_strand_id
1 'polypeptide(L)'
;MRLLEENGVRVAVLSGRDSATLRKRVADLGITLCQFGVKDKQAACNQLMVEAGVSAAQTACIGDDCIDLPAFAACALSFAVADAPVYVKAAATHVLNAAGGTGAFREVADSILFAQGKDAVLGTAAGYAQVMAKMAQ
;
A
#
# COMPACT_ATOMS: atom_id res chain seq x y z
N MET A 1 7.74 -1.54 1.58
CA MET A 1 7.66 -0.65 0.41
C MET A 1 8.73 -0.99 -0.60
N ARG A 2 10.02 -0.70 -0.35
CA ARG A 2 11.10 -1.01 -1.31
C ARG A 2 11.09 -2.46 -1.79
N LEU A 3 10.87 -3.41 -0.89
CA LEU A 3 10.72 -4.83 -1.27
C LEU A 3 9.59 -5.10 -2.27
N LEU A 4 8.49 -4.34 -2.22
CA LEU A 4 7.41 -4.45 -3.22
C LEU A 4 7.88 -3.90 -4.57
N GLU A 5 8.44 -2.70 -4.58
CA GLU A 5 8.84 -2.00 -5.81
C GLU A 5 9.94 -2.75 -6.57
N GLU A 6 10.97 -3.22 -5.86
CA GLU A 6 12.06 -4.05 -6.41
C GLU A 6 11.60 -5.42 -6.93
N ASN A 7 10.36 -5.79 -6.59
CA ASN A 7 9.68 -6.99 -7.04
C ASN A 7 8.50 -6.68 -7.97
N GLY A 8 8.47 -5.49 -8.58
CA GLY A 8 7.52 -5.12 -9.63
C GLY A 8 6.13 -4.74 -9.14
N VAL A 9 5.95 -4.49 -7.84
CA VAL A 9 4.70 -4.01 -7.26
C VAL A 9 4.87 -2.54 -6.89
N ARG A 10 4.21 -1.66 -7.65
CA ARG A 10 4.24 -0.22 -7.38
C ARG A 10 3.43 0.13 -6.15
N VAL A 11 3.88 1.16 -5.44
CA VAL A 11 3.22 1.66 -4.23
C VAL A 11 2.77 3.09 -4.45
N ALA A 12 1.55 3.40 -4.04
CA ALA A 12 1.01 4.74 -4.06
C ALA A 12 0.59 5.20 -2.66
N VAL A 13 0.59 6.51 -2.42
CA VAL A 13 0.05 7.13 -1.20
C VAL A 13 -1.16 7.99 -1.53
N LEU A 14 -2.27 7.74 -0.85
CA LEU A 14 -3.50 8.50 -0.96
C LEU A 14 -3.92 9.03 0.41
N SER A 15 -4.01 10.35 0.56
CA SER A 15 -4.40 10.96 1.83
C SER A 15 -5.42 12.08 1.64
N GLY A 16 -6.40 12.13 2.54
CA GLY A 16 -7.30 13.28 2.65
C GLY A 16 -6.65 14.52 3.27
N ARG A 17 -5.45 14.36 3.85
CA ARG A 17 -4.66 15.46 4.41
C ARG A 17 -3.52 15.80 3.48
N ASP A 18 -3.12 17.06 3.50
CA ASP A 18 -1.89 17.53 2.91
C ASP A 18 -1.07 18.23 3.98
N SER A 19 0.19 17.84 4.13
CA SER A 19 1.11 18.45 5.10
C SER A 19 2.56 18.29 4.65
N ALA A 20 3.40 19.25 5.07
CA ALA A 20 4.83 19.20 4.79
C ALA A 20 5.49 17.92 5.33
N THR A 21 5.08 17.46 6.52
CA THR A 21 5.60 16.22 7.14
C THR A 21 5.28 15.00 6.30
N LEU A 22 4.04 14.87 5.83
CA LEU A 22 3.62 13.76 4.97
C LEU A 22 4.38 13.79 3.66
N ARG A 23 4.43 14.95 2.98
CA ARG A 23 5.16 15.10 1.71
C ARG A 23 6.64 14.74 1.85
N LYS A 24 7.29 15.22 2.90
CA LYS A 24 8.70 14.89 3.20
C LYS A 24 8.88 13.38 3.39
N ARG A 25 8.02 12.74 4.19
CA ARG A 25 8.11 11.29 4.43
C ARG A 25 7.93 10.48 3.14
N VAL A 26 6.98 10.88 2.30
CA VAL A 26 6.72 10.23 0.99
C VAL A 26 7.93 10.40 0.07
N ALA A 27 8.51 11.61 0.03
CA ALA A 27 9.74 11.87 -0.73
C ALA A 27 10.94 11.06 -0.21
N ASP A 28 11.16 11.01 1.10
CA ASP A 28 12.25 10.22 1.72
C ASP A 28 12.13 8.71 1.43
N LEU A 29 10.90 8.23 1.23
CA LEU A 29 10.62 6.85 0.86
C LEU A 29 10.74 6.59 -0.65
N GLY A 30 10.88 7.63 -1.47
CA GLY A 30 10.97 7.53 -2.93
C GLY A 30 9.64 7.28 -3.65
N ILE A 31 8.51 7.50 -2.98
CA ILE A 31 7.19 7.23 -3.57
C ILE A 31 6.84 8.34 -4.56
N THR A 32 6.60 7.98 -5.81
CA THR A 32 6.26 8.94 -6.86
C THR A 32 4.76 9.04 -7.11
N LEU A 33 4.03 7.93 -6.98
CA LEU A 33 2.58 7.88 -7.09
C LEU A 33 1.94 8.38 -5.80
N CYS A 34 1.48 9.63 -5.76
CA CYS A 34 0.87 10.17 -4.57
C CYS A 34 -0.21 11.23 -4.85
N GLN A 35 -1.25 11.23 -4.02
CA GLN A 35 -2.35 12.20 -4.05
C GLN A 35 -2.65 12.65 -2.62
N PHE A 36 -2.62 13.96 -2.37
CA PHE A 36 -2.81 14.57 -1.04
C PHE A 36 -3.96 15.56 -1.04
N GLY A 37 -4.58 15.78 0.13
CA GLY A 37 -5.72 16.69 0.24
C GLY A 37 -6.98 16.18 -0.47
N VAL A 38 -7.08 14.87 -0.70
CA VAL A 38 -8.14 14.26 -1.50
C VAL A 38 -9.43 14.14 -0.70
N LYS A 39 -10.53 14.65 -1.27
CA LYS A 39 -11.88 14.48 -0.72
C LYS A 39 -12.61 13.26 -1.29
N ASP A 40 -12.40 12.98 -2.57
CA ASP A 40 -12.96 11.81 -3.26
C ASP A 40 -11.87 10.77 -3.49
N LYS A 41 -11.78 9.80 -2.57
CA LYS A 41 -10.77 8.74 -2.66
C LYS A 41 -11.04 7.75 -3.77
N GLN A 42 -12.29 7.57 -4.23
CA GLN A 42 -12.59 6.67 -5.34
C GLN A 42 -12.03 7.23 -6.65
N ALA A 43 -12.29 8.52 -6.93
CA ALA A 43 -11.74 9.18 -8.12
C ALA A 43 -10.21 9.21 -8.11
N ALA A 44 -9.59 9.50 -6.95
CA ALA A 44 -8.14 9.51 -6.83
C ALA A 44 -7.50 8.13 -6.97
N CYS A 45 -8.15 7.07 -6.45
CA CYS A 45 -7.73 5.69 -6.73
C CYS A 45 -7.71 5.41 -8.23
N ASN A 46 -8.77 5.76 -8.97
CA ASN A 46 -8.82 5.56 -10.41
C ASN A 46 -7.71 6.32 -11.16
N GLN A 47 -7.39 7.55 -10.74
CA GLN A 47 -6.28 8.32 -11.32
C GLN A 47 -4.93 7.65 -11.07
N LEU A 48 -4.65 7.24 -9.83
CA LEU A 48 -3.44 6.51 -9.47
C LEU A 48 -3.31 5.19 -10.23
N MET A 49 -4.42 4.49 -10.48
CA MET A 49 -4.44 3.28 -11.31
C MET A 49 -4.06 3.57 -12.76
N VAL A 50 -4.52 4.69 -13.33
CA VAL A 50 -4.16 5.12 -14.69
C VAL A 50 -2.69 5.54 -14.77
N GLU A 51 -2.20 6.32 -13.81
CA GLU A 51 -0.78 6.73 -13.74
C GLU A 51 0.14 5.51 -13.57
N ALA A 52 -0.31 4.52 -12.82
CA ALA A 52 0.33 3.22 -12.82
C ALA A 52 0.12 2.51 -14.19
N GLY A 53 -1.05 2.52 -14.80
CA GLY A 53 -1.33 1.62 -15.91
C GLY A 53 -1.59 0.20 -15.40
N VAL A 54 -2.39 0.11 -14.35
CA VAL A 54 -2.95 -1.15 -13.83
C VAL A 54 -4.47 -1.02 -13.77
N SER A 55 -5.15 -2.16 -13.79
CA SER A 55 -6.60 -2.21 -13.57
C SER A 55 -6.94 -2.32 -12.09
N ALA A 56 -8.21 -2.05 -11.73
CA ALA A 56 -8.72 -2.28 -10.38
C ALA A 56 -8.46 -3.72 -9.90
N ALA A 57 -8.59 -4.72 -10.78
CA ALA A 57 -8.32 -6.14 -10.52
C ALA A 57 -6.87 -6.43 -10.07
N GLN A 58 -5.94 -5.53 -10.38
CA GLN A 58 -4.52 -5.65 -10.04
C GLN A 58 -4.11 -4.74 -8.87
N THR A 59 -5.08 -4.14 -8.18
CA THR A 59 -4.83 -3.14 -7.14
C THR A 59 -5.31 -3.59 -5.78
N ALA A 60 -4.51 -3.26 -4.77
CA ALA A 60 -4.85 -3.43 -3.38
C ALA A 60 -4.73 -2.09 -2.65
N CYS A 61 -5.63 -1.82 -1.71
CA CYS A 61 -5.55 -0.66 -0.82
C CYS A 61 -5.57 -1.07 0.64
N ILE A 62 -5.00 -0.24 1.51
CA ILE A 62 -5.05 -0.36 2.96
C ILE A 62 -5.61 0.93 3.56
N GLY A 63 -6.47 0.83 4.56
CA GLY A 63 -7.10 1.98 5.22
C GLY A 63 -7.50 1.69 6.67
N ASP A 64 -7.96 2.73 7.35
CA ASP A 64 -8.23 2.71 8.78
C ASP A 64 -9.55 3.38 9.18
N ASP A 65 -10.15 4.22 8.33
CA ASP A 65 -11.36 4.97 8.69
C ASP A 65 -12.40 5.01 7.56
N CYS A 66 -13.60 5.54 7.85
CA CYS A 66 -14.72 5.66 6.92
C CYS A 66 -14.38 6.39 5.62
N ILE A 67 -13.42 7.33 5.64
CA ILE A 67 -12.96 8.03 4.44
C ILE A 67 -12.28 7.09 3.42
N ASP A 68 -11.88 5.88 3.84
CA ASP A 68 -11.27 4.85 2.98
C ASP A 68 -12.29 3.93 2.32
N LEU A 69 -13.54 3.91 2.76
CA LEU A 69 -14.58 3.05 2.17
C LEU A 69 -14.73 3.24 0.65
N PRO A 70 -14.66 4.46 0.09
CA PRO A 70 -14.66 4.66 -1.36
C PRO A 70 -13.41 4.09 -2.05
N ALA A 71 -12.25 4.09 -1.39
CA ALA A 71 -11.04 3.46 -1.92
C ALA A 71 -11.17 1.93 -1.90
N PHE A 72 -11.80 1.37 -0.85
CA PHE A 72 -12.05 -0.07 -0.73
C PHE A 72 -12.96 -0.57 -1.85
N ALA A 73 -13.96 0.22 -2.22
CA ALA A 73 -14.84 -0.09 -3.34
C ALA A 73 -14.15 0.04 -4.72
N ALA A 74 -13.10 0.86 -4.83
CA ALA A 74 -12.37 1.09 -6.08
C ALA A 74 -11.35 -0.02 -6.39
N CYS A 75 -10.71 -0.58 -5.36
CA CYS A 75 -9.66 -1.59 -5.50
C CYS A 75 -10.22 -3.01 -5.37
N ALA A 76 -9.60 -4.00 -6.03
CA ALA A 76 -10.06 -5.39 -5.94
C ALA A 76 -9.78 -6.05 -4.58
N LEU A 77 -8.69 -5.66 -3.92
CA LEU A 77 -8.39 -6.07 -2.55
C LEU A 77 -8.34 -4.85 -1.64
N SER A 78 -8.99 -4.94 -0.49
CA SER A 78 -8.93 -3.92 0.55
C SER A 78 -8.55 -4.53 1.89
N PHE A 79 -7.70 -3.81 2.61
CA PHE A 79 -7.18 -4.21 3.91
C PHE A 79 -7.54 -3.16 4.95
N ALA A 80 -8.22 -3.56 6.02
CA ALA A 80 -8.40 -2.72 7.21
C ALA A 80 -7.33 -3.05 8.25
N VAL A 81 -6.72 -2.01 8.85
CA VAL A 81 -5.80 -2.20 9.98
C VAL A 81 -6.52 -2.75 11.23
N ALA A 82 -5.76 -3.39 12.13
CA ALA A 82 -6.34 -4.09 13.27
C ALA A 82 -7.08 -3.19 14.26
N ASP A 83 -6.76 -1.91 14.33
CA ASP A 83 -7.37 -0.89 15.17
C ASP A 83 -8.45 -0.06 14.46
N ALA A 84 -8.76 -0.37 13.19
CA ALA A 84 -9.84 0.28 12.47
C ALA A 84 -11.22 0.03 13.12
N PRO A 85 -12.18 0.97 13.02
CA PRO A 85 -13.55 0.76 13.48
C PRO A 85 -14.21 -0.46 12.83
N VAL A 86 -15.15 -1.09 13.53
CA VAL A 86 -15.82 -2.33 13.10
C VAL A 86 -16.48 -2.22 11.72
N TYR A 87 -17.05 -1.05 11.40
CA TYR A 87 -17.70 -0.81 10.10
C TYR A 87 -16.72 -0.70 8.95
N VAL A 88 -15.47 -0.28 9.20
CA VAL A 88 -14.40 -0.27 8.19
C VAL A 88 -13.89 -1.67 7.94
N LYS A 89 -13.65 -2.43 9.03
CA LYS A 89 -13.25 -3.84 8.96
C LYS A 89 -14.26 -4.70 8.22
N ALA A 90 -15.55 -4.48 8.45
CA ALA A 90 -16.63 -5.21 7.78
C ALA A 90 -16.70 -4.95 6.26
N ALA A 91 -16.19 -3.80 5.80
CA ALA A 91 -16.15 -3.45 4.38
C ALA A 91 -14.86 -3.89 3.67
N ALA A 92 -13.80 -4.23 4.42
CA ALA A 92 -12.54 -4.67 3.85
C ALA A 92 -12.60 -6.13 3.40
N THR A 93 -11.85 -6.47 2.34
CA THR A 93 -11.67 -7.87 1.92
C THR A 93 -10.95 -8.68 3.01
N HIS A 94 -9.97 -8.06 3.68
CA HIS A 94 -9.21 -8.67 4.77
C HIS A 94 -8.99 -7.68 5.91
N VAL A 95 -9.01 -8.20 7.13
CA VAL A 95 -8.62 -7.44 8.33
C VAL A 95 -7.23 -7.93 8.76
N LEU A 96 -6.33 -6.99 8.97
CA LEU A 96 -4.96 -7.25 9.39
C LEU A 96 -4.87 -7.52 10.89
N ASN A 97 -3.78 -8.16 11.31
CA ASN A 97 -3.49 -8.39 12.73
C ASN A 97 -2.73 -7.20 13.35
N ALA A 98 -1.90 -6.51 12.57
CA ALA A 98 -1.16 -5.34 13.04
C ALA A 98 -2.02 -4.05 12.97
N ALA A 99 -1.84 -3.20 13.98
CA ALA A 99 -2.46 -1.89 14.05
C ALA A 99 -1.75 -0.86 13.14
N GLY A 100 -2.46 0.23 12.84
CA GLY A 100 -1.94 1.38 12.10
C GLY A 100 -0.63 1.89 12.69
N GLY A 101 0.36 2.15 11.84
CA GLY A 101 1.69 2.60 12.27
C GLY A 101 2.58 1.54 12.95
N THR A 102 2.06 0.34 13.24
CA THR A 102 2.81 -0.73 13.94
C THR A 102 3.30 -1.86 13.04
N GLY A 103 3.25 -1.66 11.72
CA GLY A 103 3.65 -2.69 10.75
C GLY A 103 2.52 -3.22 9.88
N ALA A 104 1.30 -2.69 9.96
CA ALA A 104 0.18 -3.12 9.11
C ALA A 104 0.51 -3.11 7.60
N PHE A 105 1.16 -2.06 7.10
CA PHE A 105 1.60 -2.03 5.70
C PHE A 105 2.68 -3.10 5.40
N ARG A 106 3.51 -3.45 6.39
CA ARG A 106 4.51 -4.52 6.24
C ARG A 106 3.84 -5.88 6.17
N GLU A 107 2.80 -6.12 6.98
CA GLU A 107 1.98 -7.33 6.90
C GLU A 107 1.37 -7.50 5.50
N VAL A 108 0.75 -6.46 4.95
CA VAL A 108 0.22 -6.47 3.57
C VAL A 108 1.33 -6.74 2.55
N ALA A 109 2.46 -6.03 2.66
CA ALA A 109 3.57 -6.19 1.73
C ALA A 109 4.10 -7.63 1.72
N ASP A 110 4.25 -8.24 2.89
CA ASP A 110 4.72 -9.61 3.03
C ASP A 110 3.68 -10.57 2.44
N SER A 111 2.39 -10.42 2.76
CA SER A 111 1.32 -11.23 2.17
C SER A 111 1.31 -11.18 0.64
N ILE A 112 1.50 -10.01 0.03
CA ILE A 112 1.58 -9.87 -1.42
C ILE A 112 2.80 -10.61 -1.98
N LEU A 113 3.98 -10.47 -1.36
CA LEU A 113 5.19 -11.15 -1.82
C LEU A 113 5.08 -12.67 -1.68
N PHE A 114 4.54 -13.17 -0.56
CA PHE A 114 4.25 -14.59 -0.38
C PHE A 114 3.28 -15.12 -1.43
N ALA A 115 2.16 -14.42 -1.68
CA ALA A 115 1.17 -14.83 -2.66
C ALA A 115 1.73 -14.86 -4.10
N GLN A 116 2.76 -14.08 -4.39
CA GLN A 116 3.44 -14.06 -5.69
C GLN A 116 4.67 -14.99 -5.78
N GLY A 117 4.97 -15.77 -4.73
CA GLY A 117 6.14 -16.65 -4.67
C GLY A 117 7.48 -15.89 -4.63
N LYS A 118 7.48 -14.69 -4.05
CA LYS A 118 8.64 -13.78 -3.95
C LYS A 118 9.14 -13.62 -2.50
N ASP A 119 8.81 -14.57 -1.63
CA ASP A 119 9.10 -14.53 -0.19
C ASP A 119 10.59 -14.74 0.17
N ALA A 120 11.39 -15.22 -0.78
CA ALA A 120 12.84 -15.38 -0.58
C ALA A 120 13.54 -14.08 -0.13
N VAL A 121 13.03 -12.92 -0.55
CA VAL A 121 13.54 -11.58 -0.16
C VAL A 121 13.26 -11.21 1.29
N LEU A 122 12.35 -11.93 1.95
CA LEU A 122 11.96 -11.75 3.35
C LEU A 122 12.68 -12.74 4.26
N GLY A 123 12.74 -14.01 3.84
CA GLY A 123 13.15 -15.13 4.69
C GLY A 123 14.64 -15.48 4.63
N THR A 124 15.42 -14.92 3.70
CA THR A 124 16.82 -15.31 3.50
C THR A 124 17.77 -14.13 3.32
N ALA A 125 18.98 -14.23 3.87
CA ALA A 125 20.02 -13.23 3.67
C ALA A 125 20.43 -13.11 2.19
N ALA A 126 20.47 -14.23 1.47
CA ALA A 126 20.80 -14.26 0.05
C ALA A 126 19.73 -13.53 -0.80
N GLY A 127 18.44 -13.81 -0.57
CA GLY A 127 17.35 -13.14 -1.26
C GLY A 127 17.31 -11.64 -0.95
N TYR A 128 17.54 -11.25 0.31
CA TYR A 128 17.63 -9.84 0.67
C TYR A 128 18.82 -9.13 -0.01
N ALA A 129 19.99 -9.78 -0.07
CA ALA A 129 21.18 -9.22 -0.72
C ALA A 129 20.95 -8.92 -2.22
N GLN A 130 20.17 -9.74 -2.92
CA GLN A 130 19.81 -9.49 -4.32
C GLN A 130 19.02 -8.19 -4.51
N VAL A 131 18.11 -7.88 -3.59
CA VAL A 131 17.35 -6.63 -3.61
C VAL A 131 18.29 -5.44 -3.40
N MET A 132 19.17 -5.53 -2.40
CA MET A 132 20.13 -4.47 -2.11
C MET A 132 21.10 -4.21 -3.27
N ALA A 133 21.49 -5.26 -4.01
CA ALA A 133 22.35 -5.12 -5.18
C ALA A 133 21.66 -4.34 -6.32
N LYS A 134 20.36 -4.55 -6.56
CA LYS A 134 19.59 -3.79 -7.55
C LYS A 134 19.49 -2.31 -7.20
N MET A 135 19.32 -2.01 -5.91
CA MET A 135 19.19 -0.63 -5.43
C MET A 135 20.49 0.18 -5.48
N ALA A 136 21.64 -0.48 -5.62
CA ALA A 136 22.94 0.17 -5.74
C ALA A 136 23.32 0.54 -7.19
N GLN A 137 22.48 0.17 -8.16
CA GLN A 137 22.62 0.47 -9.59
C GLN A 137 21.76 1.67 -9.97
#